data_AF-A0A369MWI9-F1
#
_entry.id   AF-A0A369MWI9-F1
#
_cell.length_a   1.000
_cell.length_b   1.000
_cell.length_c   1.000
_cell.angle_alpha   90.00
_cell.angle_beta   90.00
_cell.angle_gamma   90.00
#
_symmetry.space_group_name_H-M   'P 1'
#
loop_
_entity.id
_entity.type
_entity.pdbx_description
1 polymer ?
#
loop_
_entity_poly.entity_id
_entity_poly.type
_entity_poly.pdbx_seq_one_letter_code
_entity_poly.pdbx_strand_id
1 'polypeptide(L)'
;MNIEIVNYGDDYKFNPVPDANYFSWGVKVKAGGSTAFLAGDINNYDGDEDRLSGMIGHVDLLKLAHHGLSGSNTPSYLTALSPTYAVQTGNSSNLPEYATKTLDRLGVRYFTAPEASANGYGAVVATFARDGLHLNVMKDAATYHAFNHDPRLVLYYQGLKQAYQGWKKLGGSWYWFANSAAATQNSWIKQGGTWYWLTDSGAMATGWAKAADGKWYYFDGSGAMQTGWAKVGGAWYYLSGSGAMQTGWLKLGGTWYWLDPESGAMATGWAKAADGKWYYFEGSGAMRSGGWMKQGSSWYYLSGSGAMQTGWLSKGGSWYWLDPESGRMATGWAKASDGKWYYFEGSGAMRSGGWMKQGSSWYYLSGSGAMQTGWLSKGGSWYWLDPDSGAMATGWEKASDGKWYYFEGSGAMQSSRWLKQGTAWYYLSGSGAMQTGWLLTGGAWYWMDPESGMMATGWLENGGSWYYLDPSSGAMATGTAVIDGTRYIFDDSGACADFVDE
;
A
#
# COMPACT_ATOMS: atom_id res chain seq x y z
N MET A 1 -42.66 32.74 56.36
CA MET A 1 -41.70 31.82 55.71
C MET A 1 -41.22 30.86 56.78
N ASN A 2 -41.13 29.57 56.47
CA ASN A 2 -40.54 28.56 57.33
C ASN A 2 -39.34 27.94 56.58
N ILE A 3 -38.20 27.81 57.26
CA ILE A 3 -36.97 27.22 56.73
C ILE A 3 -36.55 26.12 57.69
N GLU A 4 -36.36 24.93 57.15
CA GLU A 4 -35.98 23.74 57.90
C GLU A 4 -34.73 23.13 57.24
N ILE A 5 -33.69 22.89 58.03
CA ILE A 5 -32.54 22.10 57.59
C ILE A 5 -32.89 20.64 57.81
N VAL A 6 -32.86 19.84 56.75
CA VAL A 6 -33.24 18.43 56.78
C VAL A 6 -31.98 17.58 56.60
N ASN A 7 -31.81 16.61 57.49
CA ASN A 7 -30.76 15.60 57.45
C ASN A 7 -31.39 14.21 57.69
N TYR A 8 -30.81 13.16 57.09
CA TYR A 8 -31.29 11.76 57.11
C TYR A 8 -30.59 10.87 58.13
N GLY A 9 -29.57 11.38 58.80
CA GLY A 9 -28.87 10.65 59.85
C GLY A 9 -27.67 11.41 60.41
N ASP A 10 -27.27 11.05 61.63
CA ASP A 10 -26.07 11.57 62.28
C ASP A 10 -24.93 10.54 62.28
N ASP A 11 -25.04 9.49 61.46
CA ASP A 11 -24.13 8.35 61.44
C ASP A 11 -22.68 8.77 61.12
N TYR A 12 -22.51 9.84 60.33
CA TYR A 12 -21.22 10.47 60.00
C TYR A 12 -20.48 11.02 61.23
N LYS A 13 -21.17 11.29 62.34
CA LYS A 13 -20.54 11.73 63.60
C LYS A 13 -19.82 10.59 64.32
N PHE A 14 -20.17 9.35 63.98
CA PHE A 14 -19.68 8.15 64.65
C PHE A 14 -18.88 7.23 63.73
N ASN A 15 -19.10 7.31 62.42
CA ASN A 15 -18.40 6.53 61.41
C ASN A 15 -17.77 7.46 60.35
N PRO A 16 -16.47 7.36 60.06
CA PRO A 16 -15.85 8.10 58.97
C PRO A 16 -16.52 7.73 57.64
N VAL A 17 -16.85 8.73 56.85
CA VAL A 17 -17.39 8.58 55.51
C VAL A 17 -16.39 9.10 54.47
N PRO A 18 -16.31 8.48 53.29
CA PRO A 18 -15.24 8.76 52.33
C PRO A 18 -15.42 10.10 51.60
N ASP A 19 -16.63 10.68 51.61
CA ASP A 19 -16.96 11.90 50.88
C ASP A 19 -18.08 12.69 51.59
N ALA A 20 -18.12 14.01 51.39
CA ALA A 20 -19.12 14.90 51.97
C ALA A 20 -20.56 14.61 51.49
N ASN A 21 -20.69 14.00 50.33
CA ASN A 21 -21.97 13.64 49.72
C ASN A 21 -22.75 12.61 50.55
N TYR A 22 -22.08 11.83 51.41
CA TYR A 22 -22.69 10.85 52.32
C TYR A 22 -23.34 11.47 53.56
N PHE A 23 -23.15 12.77 53.80
CA PHE A 23 -23.79 13.48 54.90
C PHE A 23 -24.28 14.88 54.48
N SER A 24 -24.56 15.05 53.19
CA SER A 24 -25.00 16.33 52.65
C SER A 24 -26.37 16.70 53.19
N TRP A 25 -26.55 17.97 53.55
CA TRP A 25 -27.84 18.47 54.03
C TRP A 25 -28.71 18.97 52.88
N GLY A 26 -30.00 19.12 53.15
CA GLY A 26 -30.92 19.86 52.30
C GLY A 26 -31.69 20.90 53.09
N VAL A 27 -32.21 21.91 52.40
CA VAL A 27 -33.01 22.97 53.01
C VAL A 27 -34.43 22.94 52.46
N LYS A 28 -35.41 22.70 53.33
CA LYS A 28 -36.83 22.77 53.00
C LYS A 28 -37.35 24.17 53.32
N VAL A 29 -37.94 24.82 52.33
CA VAL A 29 -38.46 26.18 52.42
C VAL A 29 -39.96 26.14 52.18
N LYS A 30 -40.75 26.76 53.06
CA LYS A 30 -42.19 26.97 52.86
C LYS A 30 -42.53 28.47 52.94
N ALA A 31 -43.10 29.01 51.88
CA ALA A 31 -43.51 30.41 51.82
C ALA A 31 -44.62 30.60 50.79
N GLY A 32 -45.53 31.56 51.02
CA GLY A 32 -46.57 31.90 50.02
C GLY A 32 -47.55 30.78 49.67
N GLY A 33 -47.56 29.65 50.40
CA GLY A 33 -48.33 28.45 50.07
C GLY A 33 -47.55 27.40 49.28
N SER A 34 -46.35 27.74 48.78
CA SER A 34 -45.46 26.83 48.06
C SER A 34 -44.32 26.30 48.93
N THR A 35 -43.78 25.15 48.53
CA THR A 35 -42.67 24.45 49.18
C THR A 35 -41.53 24.24 48.18
N ALA A 36 -40.28 24.40 48.61
CA ALA A 36 -39.12 23.94 47.86
C ALA A 36 -38.21 23.08 48.72
N PHE A 37 -37.48 22.18 48.06
CA PHE A 37 -36.35 21.48 48.65
C PHE A 37 -35.08 21.82 47.89
N LEU A 38 -34.15 22.45 48.60
CA LEU A 38 -32.81 22.78 48.11
C LEU A 38 -31.87 21.64 48.49
N ALA A 39 -31.81 20.58 47.67
CA ALA A 39 -30.92 19.46 47.91
C ALA A 39 -29.45 19.91 47.75
N GLY A 40 -28.61 19.54 48.70
CA GLY A 40 -27.16 19.54 48.52
C GLY A 40 -26.72 18.38 47.61
N ASP A 41 -25.48 17.93 47.78
CA ASP A 41 -24.91 16.84 46.98
C ASP A 41 -25.24 15.45 47.53
N ILE A 42 -26.51 15.28 47.92
CA ILE A 42 -27.06 14.03 48.44
C ILE A 42 -26.96 12.95 47.35
N ASN A 43 -26.49 11.77 47.73
CA ASN A 43 -26.52 10.56 46.90
C ASN A 43 -27.41 9.48 47.52
N ASN A 44 -27.67 8.39 46.80
CA ASN A 44 -28.49 7.28 47.28
C ASN A 44 -27.70 5.96 47.36
N TYR A 45 -26.37 6.00 47.54
CA TYR A 45 -25.58 4.77 47.64
C TYR A 45 -25.96 3.94 48.87
N ASP A 46 -26.34 4.60 49.97
CA ASP A 46 -26.75 3.98 51.24
C ASP A 46 -28.24 4.20 51.58
N GLY A 47 -29.07 4.58 50.58
CA GLY A 47 -30.52 4.80 50.76
C GLY A 47 -30.92 6.15 51.37
N ASP A 48 -30.03 7.15 51.33
CA ASP A 48 -30.25 8.48 51.95
C ASP A 48 -31.40 9.26 51.33
N GLU A 49 -31.55 9.18 50.00
CA GLU A 49 -32.67 9.83 49.31
C GLU A 49 -34.00 9.19 49.71
N ASP A 50 -34.05 7.87 49.85
CA ASP A 50 -35.26 7.16 50.25
C ASP A 50 -35.67 7.56 51.67
N ARG A 51 -34.71 7.64 52.62
CA ARG A 51 -34.93 8.15 53.99
C ARG A 51 -35.45 9.59 53.98
N LEU A 52 -34.79 10.47 53.24
CA LEU A 52 -35.18 11.88 53.11
C LEU A 52 -36.58 12.04 52.52
N SER A 53 -36.94 11.22 51.53
CA SER A 53 -38.20 11.34 50.81
C SER A 53 -39.41 11.25 51.74
N GLY A 54 -39.36 10.38 52.76
CA GLY A 54 -40.40 10.23 53.78
C GLY A 54 -40.54 11.44 54.72
N MET A 55 -39.47 12.21 54.93
CA MET A 55 -39.46 13.40 55.79
C MET A 55 -39.87 14.68 55.02
N ILE A 56 -39.45 14.77 53.76
CA ILE A 56 -39.69 15.96 52.93
C ILE A 56 -41.13 15.94 52.38
N GLY A 57 -41.59 14.81 51.84
CA GLY A 57 -42.85 14.75 51.10
C GLY A 57 -42.85 15.63 49.85
N HIS A 58 -44.05 15.97 49.36
CA HIS A 58 -44.21 16.78 48.15
C HIS A 58 -43.57 18.18 48.25
N VAL A 59 -42.98 18.65 47.15
CA VAL A 59 -42.47 20.03 46.99
C VAL A 59 -42.87 20.62 45.65
N ASP A 60 -42.99 21.94 45.54
CA ASP A 60 -43.23 22.62 44.26
C ASP A 60 -41.94 22.78 43.45
N LEU A 61 -40.81 23.05 44.11
CA LEU A 61 -39.50 23.20 43.48
C LEU A 61 -38.46 22.27 44.12
N LEU A 62 -37.80 21.49 43.29
CA LEU A 62 -36.66 20.68 43.66
C LEU A 62 -35.39 21.25 43.01
N LYS A 63 -34.43 21.65 43.82
CA LYS A 63 -33.04 21.70 43.36
C LYS A 63 -32.56 20.25 43.30
N LEU A 64 -32.22 19.77 42.11
CA LEU A 64 -31.72 18.40 41.95
C LEU A 64 -30.42 18.22 42.73
N ALA A 65 -30.31 17.04 43.35
CA ALA A 65 -29.19 16.66 44.20
C ALA A 65 -27.94 16.39 43.36
N HIS A 66 -26.77 16.56 43.98
CA HIS A 66 -25.46 16.20 43.41
C HIS A 66 -25.24 16.75 42.00
N HIS A 67 -25.59 18.01 41.77
CA HIS A 67 -25.53 18.66 40.46
C HIS A 67 -26.22 17.90 39.31
N GLY A 68 -27.13 16.96 39.61
CA GLY A 68 -27.78 16.06 38.66
C GLY A 68 -26.93 14.87 38.23
N LEU A 69 -25.88 14.51 38.96
CA LEU A 69 -25.02 13.36 38.64
C LEU A 69 -25.68 12.02 38.98
N SER A 70 -25.13 10.95 38.40
CA SER A 70 -25.50 9.56 38.69
C SER A 70 -25.26 9.18 40.15
N GLY A 71 -26.06 8.25 40.66
CA GLY A 71 -26.03 7.89 42.08
C GLY A 71 -26.94 8.76 42.94
N SER A 72 -27.60 9.75 42.34
CA SER A 72 -28.60 10.62 42.98
C SER A 72 -29.83 10.76 42.08
N ASN A 73 -30.85 11.46 42.57
CA ASN A 73 -32.10 11.76 41.91
C ASN A 73 -32.83 10.48 41.47
N THR A 74 -32.85 9.48 42.35
CA THR A 74 -33.43 8.15 42.08
C THR A 74 -34.91 8.22 41.74
N PRO A 75 -35.47 7.24 40.99
CA PRO A 75 -36.87 7.24 40.63
C PRO A 75 -37.83 7.26 41.84
N SER A 76 -37.49 6.56 42.93
CA SER A 76 -38.26 6.55 44.18
C SER A 76 -38.29 7.94 44.80
N TYR A 77 -37.11 8.56 44.95
CA TYR A 77 -36.95 9.91 45.47
C TYR A 77 -37.75 10.95 44.68
N LEU A 78 -37.53 11.03 43.36
CA LEU A 78 -38.23 12.00 42.50
C LEU A 78 -39.75 11.78 42.51
N THR A 79 -40.21 10.54 42.56
CA THR A 79 -41.65 10.21 42.62
C THR A 79 -42.25 10.61 43.97
N ALA A 80 -41.56 10.38 45.07
CA ALA A 80 -42.02 10.74 46.41
C ALA A 80 -42.10 12.27 46.62
N LEU A 81 -41.13 13.01 46.09
CA LEU A 81 -41.13 14.48 46.15
C LEU A 81 -42.10 15.10 45.11
N SER A 82 -42.36 14.41 44.00
CA SER A 82 -43.26 14.81 42.90
C SER A 82 -43.21 16.31 42.59
N PRO A 83 -42.05 16.88 42.23
CA PRO A 83 -41.91 18.32 42.07
C PRO A 83 -42.71 18.87 40.89
N THR A 84 -43.11 20.14 40.95
CA THR A 84 -43.62 20.85 39.77
C THR A 84 -42.47 21.36 38.90
N TYR A 85 -41.42 21.87 39.55
CA TYR A 85 -40.20 22.41 38.93
C TYR A 85 -38.97 21.66 39.44
N ALA A 86 -38.04 21.35 38.54
CA ALA A 86 -36.72 20.84 38.89
C ALA A 86 -35.62 21.73 38.29
N VAL A 87 -34.63 22.08 39.11
CA VAL A 87 -33.47 22.87 38.67
C VAL A 87 -32.20 22.08 38.94
N GLN A 88 -31.40 21.84 37.90
CA GLN A 88 -30.08 21.24 38.03
C GLN A 88 -28.99 22.33 38.02
N THR A 89 -28.00 22.25 38.91
CA THR A 89 -26.83 23.15 38.87
C THR A 89 -25.76 22.73 37.88
N GLY A 90 -25.63 21.44 37.59
CA GLY A 90 -24.70 20.91 36.59
C GLY A 90 -25.22 21.02 35.15
N ASN A 91 -24.44 20.50 34.20
CA ASN A 91 -24.82 20.40 32.80
C ASN A 91 -25.92 19.36 32.60
N SER A 92 -26.90 19.62 31.72
CA SER A 92 -27.95 18.65 31.39
C SER A 92 -27.41 17.28 31.01
N SER A 93 -26.19 17.22 30.44
CA SER A 93 -25.51 15.99 30.05
C SER A 93 -25.29 15.01 31.20
N ASN A 94 -25.21 15.52 32.43
CA ASN A 94 -24.92 14.75 33.62
C ASN A 94 -26.12 13.95 34.11
N LEU A 95 -27.35 14.38 33.75
CA LEU A 95 -28.56 13.78 34.28
C LEU A 95 -28.74 12.37 33.72
N PRO A 96 -28.80 11.34 34.58
CA PRO A 96 -28.90 9.96 34.13
C PRO A 96 -30.29 9.69 33.54
N GLU A 97 -30.36 8.70 32.65
CA GLU A 97 -31.59 8.36 31.90
C GLU A 97 -32.77 8.00 32.82
N TYR A 98 -32.52 7.37 33.97
CA TYR A 98 -33.58 7.06 34.92
C TYR A 98 -34.22 8.32 35.52
N ALA A 99 -33.43 9.38 35.74
CA ALA A 99 -33.89 10.62 36.33
C ALA A 99 -34.67 11.42 35.28
N THR A 100 -34.14 11.58 34.07
CA THR A 100 -34.85 12.25 32.96
C THR A 100 -36.21 11.61 32.70
N LYS A 101 -36.27 10.28 32.53
CA LYS A 101 -37.53 9.54 32.34
C LYS A 101 -38.51 9.74 33.49
N THR A 102 -38.02 9.82 34.72
CA THR A 102 -38.88 10.03 35.88
C THR A 102 -39.44 11.45 35.90
N LEU A 103 -38.61 12.47 35.66
CA LEU A 103 -39.05 13.87 35.56
C LEU A 103 -40.11 14.04 34.46
N ASP A 104 -39.89 13.43 33.28
CA ASP A 104 -40.83 13.47 32.17
C ASP A 104 -42.16 12.82 32.52
N ARG A 105 -42.13 11.62 33.12
CA ARG A 105 -43.32 10.88 33.55
C ARG A 105 -44.17 11.70 34.54
N LEU A 106 -43.51 12.45 35.41
CA LEU A 106 -44.14 13.31 36.41
C LEU A 106 -44.59 14.66 35.81
N GLY A 107 -44.24 14.99 34.56
CA GLY A 107 -44.56 16.27 33.94
C GLY A 107 -43.80 17.44 34.56
N VAL A 108 -42.60 17.19 35.10
CA VAL A 108 -41.79 18.20 35.79
C VAL A 108 -41.23 19.20 34.79
N ARG A 109 -41.35 20.49 35.11
CA ARG A 109 -40.66 21.56 34.37
C ARG A 109 -39.20 21.62 34.77
N TYR A 110 -38.34 21.14 33.90
CA TYR A 110 -36.92 20.94 34.15
C TYR A 110 -36.05 22.04 33.52
N PHE A 111 -35.16 22.63 34.32
CA PHE A 111 -34.24 23.69 33.94
C PHE A 111 -32.82 23.41 34.44
N THR A 112 -31.82 24.02 33.81
CA THR A 112 -30.43 23.95 34.29
C THR A 112 -29.82 25.34 34.52
N ALA A 113 -28.88 25.44 35.47
CA ALA A 113 -28.15 26.67 35.71
C ALA A 113 -27.25 27.07 34.50
N PRO A 114 -26.56 26.14 33.80
CA PRO A 114 -25.86 26.47 32.56
C PRO A 114 -26.78 27.01 31.47
N GLU A 115 -27.98 26.45 31.31
CA GLU A 115 -28.99 26.98 30.40
C GLU A 115 -29.42 28.40 30.81
N ALA A 116 -29.67 28.64 32.09
CA ALA A 116 -30.05 29.97 32.59
C ALA A 116 -28.94 31.01 32.30
N SER A 117 -27.68 30.65 32.55
CA SER A 117 -26.52 31.49 32.28
C SER A 117 -26.35 31.80 30.79
N ALA A 118 -26.44 30.78 29.92
CA ALA A 118 -26.40 30.95 28.47
C ALA A 118 -27.51 31.86 27.94
N ASN A 119 -28.58 32.01 28.73
CA ASN A 119 -29.74 32.82 28.45
C ASN A 119 -29.71 34.21 29.11
N GLY A 120 -28.57 34.60 29.69
CA GLY A 120 -28.35 35.92 30.27
C GLY A 120 -28.78 36.08 31.73
N TYR A 121 -29.19 35.01 32.41
CA TYR A 121 -29.53 35.07 33.83
C TYR A 121 -28.32 34.76 34.70
N GLY A 122 -28.03 35.64 35.68
CA GLY A 122 -26.99 35.37 36.68
C GLY A 122 -27.34 34.26 37.67
N ALA A 123 -28.64 33.93 37.82
CA ALA A 123 -29.13 32.87 38.67
C ALA A 123 -30.54 32.42 38.24
N VAL A 124 -30.90 31.18 38.61
CA VAL A 124 -32.31 30.75 38.63
C VAL A 124 -32.93 31.28 39.93
N VAL A 125 -33.90 32.17 39.80
CA VAL A 125 -34.60 32.82 40.91
C VAL A 125 -36.03 32.29 40.96
N ALA A 126 -36.39 31.72 42.11
CA ALA A 126 -37.74 31.27 42.41
C ALA A 126 -38.40 32.23 43.40
N THR A 127 -39.50 32.84 42.99
CA THR A 127 -40.27 33.80 43.79
C THR A 127 -41.50 33.11 44.38
N PHE A 128 -41.56 33.04 45.70
CA PHE A 128 -42.71 32.50 46.44
C PHE A 128 -43.73 33.61 46.67
N ALA A 129 -44.70 33.74 45.76
CA ALA A 129 -45.77 34.72 45.84
C ALA A 129 -47.06 34.09 46.39
N ARG A 130 -48.06 34.91 46.73
CA ARG A 130 -49.36 34.42 47.24
C ARG A 130 -50.18 33.71 46.16
N ASP A 131 -49.90 33.99 44.89
CA ASP A 131 -50.57 33.43 43.72
C ASP A 131 -49.82 32.23 43.13
N GLY A 132 -48.65 31.86 43.68
CA GLY A 132 -47.89 30.68 43.29
C GLY A 132 -46.38 30.88 43.27
N LEU A 133 -45.68 29.84 42.82
CA LEU A 133 -44.24 29.85 42.61
C LEU A 133 -43.90 30.26 41.18
N HIS A 134 -43.07 31.29 41.03
CA HIS A 134 -42.66 31.83 39.73
C HIS A 134 -41.15 31.71 39.54
N LEU A 135 -40.69 31.19 38.40
CA LEU A 135 -39.27 31.10 38.06
C LEU A 135 -38.91 32.13 36.98
N ASN A 136 -37.83 32.88 37.17
CA ASN A 136 -37.35 33.88 36.20
C ASN A 136 -36.87 33.28 34.86
N VAL A 137 -36.63 31.97 34.82
CA VAL A 137 -36.18 31.22 33.63
C VAL A 137 -37.33 30.65 32.80
N MET A 138 -38.59 30.89 33.19
CA MET A 138 -39.75 30.56 32.37
C MET A 138 -39.75 31.47 31.14
N LYS A 139 -39.62 30.89 29.95
CA LYS A 139 -39.51 31.61 28.68
C LYS A 139 -40.55 31.16 27.67
N ASP A 140 -40.98 32.09 26.81
CA ASP A 140 -41.78 31.78 25.61
C ASP A 140 -40.92 31.32 24.42
N ALA A 141 -39.73 30.79 24.71
CA ALA A 141 -38.78 30.31 23.72
C ALA A 141 -38.39 28.86 24.03
N ALA A 142 -38.26 28.08 22.97
CA ALA A 142 -37.74 26.73 23.00
C ALA A 142 -36.26 26.70 23.44
N THR A 143 -35.91 25.77 24.32
CA THR A 143 -34.54 25.46 24.73
C THR A 143 -34.20 24.00 24.43
N TYR A 144 -32.93 23.62 24.58
CA TYR A 144 -32.46 22.29 24.21
C TYR A 144 -31.50 21.76 25.24
N HIS A 145 -31.67 20.50 25.60
CA HIS A 145 -30.79 19.80 26.53
C HIS A 145 -30.02 18.72 25.79
N ALA A 146 -28.71 18.72 25.98
CA ALA A 146 -27.83 17.66 25.52
C ALA A 146 -27.68 16.62 26.63
N PHE A 147 -27.93 15.35 26.34
CA PHE A 147 -27.83 14.23 27.28
C PHE A 147 -26.72 13.27 26.85
N ASN A 148 -26.09 12.60 27.81
CA ASN A 148 -25.09 11.57 27.55
C ASN A 148 -25.70 10.19 27.20
N HIS A 149 -27.03 10.10 27.13
CA HIS A 149 -27.79 8.91 26.77
C HIS A 149 -28.63 9.15 25.51
N ASP A 150 -29.12 8.07 24.88
CA ASP A 150 -29.94 8.12 23.67
C ASP A 150 -31.41 8.44 24.05
N PRO A 151 -32.03 9.50 23.49
CA PRO A 151 -31.52 10.44 22.48
C PRO A 151 -30.75 11.63 23.06
N ARG A 152 -29.63 11.99 22.41
CA ARG A 152 -28.66 12.97 22.95
C ARG A 152 -29.11 14.43 22.89
N LEU A 153 -30.10 14.79 22.09
CA LEU A 153 -30.58 16.17 21.99
C LEU A 153 -32.10 16.21 22.07
N VAL A 154 -32.63 16.93 23.06
CA VAL A 154 -34.08 17.02 23.30
C VAL A 154 -34.51 18.49 23.43
N LEU A 155 -35.61 18.81 22.78
CA LEU A 155 -36.26 20.12 22.77
C LEU A 155 -37.20 20.27 23.96
N TYR A 156 -37.07 21.41 24.65
CA TYR A 156 -37.90 21.81 25.77
C TYR A 156 -38.58 23.17 25.48
N TYR A 157 -39.80 23.37 25.98
CA TYR A 157 -40.50 24.65 25.99
C TYR A 157 -41.03 24.89 27.40
N GLN A 158 -40.62 26.00 28.02
CA GLN A 158 -40.93 26.28 29.43
C GLN A 158 -40.62 25.09 30.38
N GLY A 159 -39.51 24.38 30.13
CA GLY A 159 -39.06 23.25 30.93
C GLY A 159 -39.78 21.92 30.65
N LEU A 160 -40.72 21.85 29.70
CA LEU A 160 -41.36 20.59 29.29
C LEU A 160 -40.87 20.12 27.92
N LYS A 161 -40.75 18.81 27.73
CA LYS A 161 -40.46 18.24 26.41
C LYS A 161 -41.53 18.65 25.41
N GLN A 162 -41.11 19.23 24.30
CA GLN A 162 -42.02 19.74 23.27
C GLN A 162 -41.77 19.03 21.94
N ALA A 163 -42.80 18.38 21.40
CA ALA A 163 -42.72 17.77 20.09
C ALA A 163 -42.51 18.83 19.00
N TYR A 164 -41.64 18.52 18.04
CA TYR A 164 -41.38 19.34 16.86
C TYR A 164 -41.28 18.46 15.61
N GLN A 165 -41.59 19.06 14.47
CA GLN A 165 -41.52 18.42 13.16
C GLN A 165 -40.65 19.25 12.23
N GLY A 166 -39.63 18.63 11.68
CA GLY A 166 -38.79 19.25 10.66
C GLY A 166 -37.35 19.51 11.10
N TRP A 167 -36.67 20.28 10.26
CA TRP A 167 -35.29 20.69 10.48
C TRP A 167 -35.19 21.82 11.51
N LYS A 168 -34.15 21.78 12.34
CA LYS A 168 -33.76 22.87 13.24
C LYS A 168 -32.25 23.00 13.30
N LYS A 169 -31.73 24.23 13.17
CA LYS A 169 -30.29 24.52 13.32
C LYS A 169 -29.99 24.91 14.76
N LEU A 170 -29.08 24.20 15.41
CA LEU A 170 -28.73 24.31 16.82
C LEU A 170 -27.22 24.13 17.00
N GLY A 171 -26.56 25.02 17.73
CA GLY A 171 -25.11 24.92 17.96
C GLY A 171 -24.27 24.84 16.69
N GLY A 172 -24.74 25.42 15.58
CA GLY A 172 -24.08 25.35 14.26
C GLY A 172 -24.49 24.15 13.38
N SER A 173 -25.09 23.11 13.97
CA SER A 173 -25.47 21.86 13.28
C SER A 173 -26.97 21.79 13.00
N TRP A 174 -27.36 21.03 11.98
CA TRP A 174 -28.78 20.77 11.68
C TRP A 174 -29.23 19.46 12.33
N TYR A 175 -30.44 19.45 12.86
CA TYR A 175 -31.09 18.30 13.47
C TYR A 175 -32.47 18.11 12.88
N TRP A 176 -32.91 16.86 12.76
CA TRP A 176 -34.25 16.52 12.31
C TRP A 176 -35.09 16.01 13.48
N PHE A 177 -36.32 16.49 13.59
CA PHE A 177 -37.31 16.00 14.55
C PHE A 177 -38.50 15.43 13.78
N ALA A 178 -38.93 14.23 14.16
CA ALA A 178 -40.04 13.52 13.55
C ALA A 178 -41.24 13.47 14.51
N ASN A 179 -41.98 14.57 14.62
CA ASN A 179 -43.07 14.78 15.58
C ASN A 179 -42.67 14.38 17.01
N SER A 180 -41.43 14.69 17.40
CA SER A 180 -40.82 14.27 18.66
C SER A 180 -40.07 15.42 19.28
N ALA A 181 -39.94 15.41 20.60
CA ALA A 181 -39.06 16.33 21.32
C ALA A 181 -37.60 15.94 21.13
N ALA A 182 -37.31 14.67 20.87
CA ALA A 182 -35.97 14.17 20.65
C ALA A 182 -35.57 14.27 19.17
N ALA A 183 -34.33 14.69 18.92
CA ALA A 183 -33.76 14.66 17.58
C ALA A 183 -33.57 13.20 17.11
N THR A 184 -33.84 12.96 15.83
CA THR A 184 -33.57 11.67 15.18
C THR A 184 -32.06 11.44 15.08
N GLN A 185 -31.62 10.20 15.32
CA GLN A 185 -30.22 9.79 15.26
C GLN A 185 -30.05 8.53 14.41
N ASN A 186 -28.84 8.29 13.90
CA ASN A 186 -28.48 7.10 13.13
C ASN A 186 -29.51 6.72 12.05
N SER A 187 -30.07 7.71 11.35
CA SER A 187 -31.19 7.49 10.44
C SER A 187 -31.08 8.34 9.18
N TRP A 188 -31.61 7.77 8.10
CA TRP A 188 -31.80 8.45 6.82
C TRP A 188 -33.09 9.26 6.83
N ILE A 189 -33.03 10.49 6.36
CA ILE A 189 -34.20 11.35 6.13
C ILE A 189 -34.27 11.72 4.65
N LYS A 190 -35.44 11.53 4.05
CA LYS A 190 -35.73 11.99 2.70
C LYS A 190 -36.59 13.24 2.77
N GLN A 191 -36.10 14.35 2.24
CA GLN A 191 -36.82 15.61 2.18
C GLN A 191 -36.70 16.24 0.79
N GLY A 192 -37.84 16.57 0.19
CA GLY A 192 -37.89 17.15 -1.16
C GLY A 192 -37.16 16.30 -2.23
N GLY A 193 -37.18 14.97 -2.10
CA GLY A 193 -36.47 14.06 -3.00
C GLY A 193 -34.98 13.85 -2.67
N THR A 194 -34.41 14.64 -1.76
CA THR A 194 -33.00 14.59 -1.35
C THR A 194 -32.83 13.76 -0.08
N TRP A 195 -31.75 12.98 0.00
CA TRP A 195 -31.40 12.17 1.17
C TRP A 195 -30.38 12.88 2.07
N TYR A 196 -30.59 12.77 3.37
CA TYR A 196 -29.74 13.30 4.44
C TYR A 196 -29.50 12.20 5.48
N TRP A 197 -28.35 12.24 6.15
CA TRP A 197 -28.02 11.30 7.22
C TRP A 197 -27.87 12.03 8.55
N LEU A 198 -28.53 11.52 9.60
CA LEU A 198 -28.31 11.98 10.98
C LEU A 198 -27.34 11.03 11.64
N THR A 199 -26.25 11.57 12.16
CA THR A 199 -25.20 10.83 12.88
C THR A 199 -25.71 10.29 14.22
N ASP A 200 -24.84 9.62 14.97
CA ASP A 200 -25.09 9.15 16.34
C ASP A 200 -25.38 10.29 17.32
N SER A 201 -24.87 11.49 17.04
CA SER A 201 -25.19 12.70 17.79
C SER A 201 -26.57 13.30 17.42
N GLY A 202 -27.17 12.83 16.33
CA GLY A 202 -28.35 13.43 15.69
C GLY A 202 -28.04 14.62 14.78
N ALA A 203 -26.80 15.08 14.74
CA ALA A 203 -26.39 16.12 13.80
C ALA A 203 -26.41 15.57 12.37
N MET A 204 -26.91 16.37 11.44
CA MET A 204 -26.89 16.11 10.01
C MET A 204 -25.44 16.02 9.51
N ALA A 205 -25.12 14.96 8.80
CA ALA A 205 -23.81 14.77 8.21
C ALA A 205 -23.53 15.79 7.10
N THR A 206 -22.28 16.25 7.06
CA THR A 206 -21.66 16.95 5.93
C THR A 206 -20.29 16.29 5.69
N GLY A 207 -19.85 16.23 4.45
CA GLY A 207 -18.65 15.49 4.08
C GLY A 207 -18.85 13.97 4.15
N TRP A 208 -17.78 13.24 4.50
CA TRP A 208 -17.82 11.78 4.61
C TRP A 208 -18.49 11.34 5.90
N ALA A 209 -19.46 10.42 5.80
CA ALA A 209 -20.02 9.75 6.97
C ALA A 209 -20.30 8.28 6.68
N LYS A 210 -20.08 7.45 7.71
CA LYS A 210 -20.43 6.04 7.69
C LYS A 210 -21.83 5.88 8.25
N ALA A 211 -22.74 5.30 7.47
CA ALA A 211 -24.12 5.09 7.92
C ALA A 211 -24.23 3.78 8.73
N ALA A 212 -25.42 3.53 9.30
CA ALA A 212 -25.68 2.34 10.12
C ALA A 212 -25.53 1.01 9.37
N ASP A 213 -25.59 1.02 8.03
CA ASP A 213 -25.32 -0.14 7.18
C ASP A 213 -23.82 -0.45 7.01
N GLY A 214 -22.96 0.34 7.65
CA GLY A 214 -21.51 0.20 7.59
C GLY A 214 -20.88 0.71 6.30
N LYS A 215 -21.62 1.36 5.41
CA LYS A 215 -21.08 1.92 4.15
C LYS A 215 -20.77 3.40 4.30
N TRP A 216 -19.83 3.86 3.48
CA TRP A 216 -19.46 5.27 3.38
C TRP A 216 -20.32 6.00 2.37
N TYR A 217 -20.71 7.22 2.72
CA TYR A 217 -21.48 8.15 1.91
C TYR A 217 -20.82 9.52 1.97
N TYR A 218 -21.02 10.32 0.93
CA TYR A 218 -20.55 11.70 0.89
C TYR A 218 -21.73 12.67 0.81
N PHE A 219 -21.73 13.67 1.66
CA PHE A 219 -22.74 14.71 1.76
C PHE A 219 -22.09 16.07 1.43
N ASP A 220 -22.73 16.90 0.62
CA ASP A 220 -22.21 18.24 0.36
C ASP A 220 -22.39 19.17 1.56
N GLY A 221 -22.00 20.44 1.43
CA GLY A 221 -22.13 21.44 2.50
C GLY A 221 -23.57 21.73 2.94
N SER A 222 -24.57 21.35 2.14
CA SER A 222 -25.99 21.44 2.50
C SER A 222 -26.50 20.18 3.22
N GLY A 223 -25.68 19.11 3.27
CA GLY A 223 -26.06 17.80 3.79
C GLY A 223 -26.74 16.90 2.77
N ALA A 224 -26.85 17.32 1.50
CA ALA A 224 -27.41 16.49 0.45
C ALA A 224 -26.45 15.35 0.09
N MET A 225 -26.95 14.12 0.17
CA MET A 225 -26.21 12.93 -0.23
C MET A 225 -25.87 12.97 -1.73
N GLN A 226 -24.59 12.77 -2.04
CA GLN A 226 -24.10 12.76 -3.41
C GLN A 226 -24.18 11.37 -4.04
N THR A 227 -24.32 11.32 -5.37
CA THR A 227 -24.23 10.11 -6.19
C THR A 227 -23.33 10.38 -7.40
N GLY A 228 -22.83 9.34 -8.05
CA GLY A 228 -21.91 9.44 -9.18
C GLY A 228 -20.48 9.81 -8.77
N TRP A 229 -19.75 10.46 -9.68
CA TRP A 229 -18.38 10.89 -9.44
C TRP A 229 -18.32 12.12 -8.54
N ALA A 230 -17.56 12.05 -7.45
CA ALA A 230 -17.28 13.18 -6.56
C ALA A 230 -15.78 13.41 -6.42
N LYS A 231 -15.34 14.67 -6.58
CA LYS A 231 -13.95 15.07 -6.35
C LYS A 231 -13.81 15.66 -4.96
N VAL A 232 -13.13 14.97 -4.06
CA VAL A 232 -12.97 15.35 -2.65
C VAL A 232 -11.49 15.34 -2.29
N GLY A 233 -10.97 16.46 -1.77
CA GLY A 233 -9.55 16.54 -1.37
C GLY A 233 -8.55 16.29 -2.51
N GLY A 234 -8.95 16.50 -3.77
CA GLY A 234 -8.11 16.25 -4.95
C GLY A 234 -8.24 14.85 -5.55
N ALA A 235 -8.81 13.88 -4.84
CA ALA A 235 -9.09 12.54 -5.33
C ALA A 235 -10.52 12.40 -5.85
N TRP A 236 -10.73 11.48 -6.79
CA TRP A 236 -12.05 11.11 -7.29
C TRP A 236 -12.58 9.88 -6.58
N TYR A 237 -13.88 9.86 -6.29
CA TYR A 237 -14.59 8.74 -5.69
C TYR A 237 -15.86 8.51 -6.49
N TYR A 238 -16.38 7.28 -6.47
CA TYR A 238 -17.66 6.97 -7.11
C TYR A 238 -18.68 6.52 -6.07
N LEU A 239 -19.77 7.27 -5.98
CA LEU A 239 -20.92 6.97 -5.13
C LEU A 239 -21.97 6.30 -6.02
N SER A 240 -22.46 5.12 -5.63
CA SER A 240 -23.47 4.40 -6.43
C SER A 240 -24.79 5.19 -6.52
N GLY A 241 -25.77 4.67 -7.26
CA GLY A 241 -27.12 5.25 -7.27
C GLY A 241 -27.80 5.27 -5.89
N SER A 242 -27.35 4.45 -4.93
CA SER A 242 -27.79 4.52 -3.54
C SER A 242 -27.00 5.51 -2.69
N GLY A 243 -25.97 6.15 -3.25
CA GLY A 243 -25.02 7.01 -2.55
C GLY A 243 -23.85 6.29 -1.90
N ALA A 244 -23.88 4.95 -1.84
CA ALA A 244 -22.82 4.18 -1.19
C ALA A 244 -21.53 4.24 -2.02
N MET A 245 -20.43 4.65 -1.40
CA MET A 245 -19.11 4.69 -1.99
C MET A 245 -18.72 3.30 -2.51
N GLN A 246 -18.29 3.25 -3.77
CA GLN A 246 -17.77 2.06 -4.40
C GLN A 246 -16.26 1.95 -4.17
N THR A 247 -15.79 0.72 -4.04
CA THR A 247 -14.36 0.36 -3.99
C THR A 247 -14.11 -0.81 -4.94
N GLY A 248 -12.84 -1.05 -5.28
CA GLY A 248 -12.43 -2.07 -6.24
C GLY A 248 -12.77 -1.74 -7.70
N TRP A 249 -13.05 -2.76 -8.49
CA TRP A 249 -13.34 -2.63 -9.91
C TRP A 249 -14.71 -2.00 -10.16
N LEU A 250 -14.73 -0.94 -10.97
CA LEU A 250 -15.95 -0.25 -11.38
C LEU A 250 -16.03 -0.21 -12.90
N LYS A 251 -17.15 -0.68 -13.48
CA LYS A 251 -17.41 -0.59 -14.92
C LYS A 251 -18.53 0.40 -15.21
N LEU A 252 -18.23 1.47 -15.95
CA LEU A 252 -19.20 2.48 -16.35
C LEU A 252 -19.13 2.71 -17.86
N GLY A 253 -20.26 2.59 -18.55
CA GLY A 253 -20.33 2.84 -19.99
C GLY A 253 -19.32 2.03 -20.82
N GLY A 254 -19.00 0.81 -20.38
CA GLY A 254 -17.98 -0.05 -21.02
C GLY A 254 -16.54 0.20 -20.57
N THR A 255 -16.27 1.30 -19.86
CA THR A 255 -14.94 1.65 -19.36
C THR A 255 -14.72 1.12 -17.95
N TRP A 256 -13.54 0.56 -17.68
CA TRP A 256 -13.14 0.10 -16.35
C TRP A 256 -12.35 1.17 -15.60
N TYR A 257 -12.58 1.23 -14.29
CA TYR A 257 -11.90 2.08 -13.32
C TYR A 257 -11.51 1.22 -12.13
N TRP A 258 -10.47 1.63 -11.41
CA TRP A 258 -10.09 1.02 -10.14
C TRP A 258 -10.19 2.03 -9.02
N LEU A 259 -10.97 1.68 -8.01
CA LEU A 259 -11.21 2.47 -6.81
C LEU A 259 -10.45 1.73 -5.69
N ASP A 260 -9.56 2.42 -5.00
CA ASP A 260 -8.74 1.82 -3.95
C ASP A 260 -9.62 1.09 -2.91
N PRO A 261 -9.37 -0.19 -2.59
CA PRO A 261 -10.21 -0.97 -1.68
C PRO A 261 -10.36 -0.38 -0.27
N GLU A 262 -9.36 0.34 0.22
CA GLU A 262 -9.32 0.88 1.58
C GLU A 262 -9.94 2.29 1.65
N SER A 263 -9.49 3.17 0.77
CA SER A 263 -9.88 4.59 0.76
C SER A 263 -11.04 4.90 -0.17
N GLY A 264 -11.27 4.10 -1.21
CA GLY A 264 -12.22 4.39 -2.29
C GLY A 264 -11.72 5.38 -3.35
N ALA A 265 -10.48 5.88 -3.23
CA ALA A 265 -9.92 6.82 -4.18
C ALA A 265 -9.68 6.15 -5.55
N MET A 266 -10.11 6.80 -6.63
CA MET A 266 -9.91 6.33 -7.99
C MET A 266 -8.43 6.40 -8.37
N ALA A 267 -7.89 5.30 -8.87
CA ALA A 267 -6.52 5.22 -9.33
C ALA A 267 -6.30 5.99 -10.64
N THR A 268 -5.10 6.53 -10.77
CA THR A 268 -4.51 7.04 -12.02
C THR A 268 -3.08 6.53 -12.11
N GLY A 269 -2.55 6.37 -13.33
CA GLY A 269 -1.26 5.74 -13.56
C GLY A 269 -1.27 4.24 -13.29
N TRP A 270 -0.12 3.70 -12.86
CA TRP A 270 0.00 2.29 -12.52
C TRP A 270 -0.64 1.99 -11.16
N ALA A 271 -1.51 0.99 -11.12
CA ALA A 271 -2.02 0.45 -9.87
C ALA A 271 -2.06 -1.08 -9.92
N LYS A 272 -1.77 -1.70 -8.77
CA LYS A 272 -1.87 -3.14 -8.57
C LYS A 272 -3.26 -3.44 -8.02
N ALA A 273 -4.05 -4.20 -8.76
CA ALA A 273 -5.39 -4.58 -8.33
C ALA A 273 -5.34 -5.75 -7.33
N ALA A 274 -6.50 -6.08 -6.75
CA ALA A 274 -6.62 -7.16 -5.76
C ALA A 274 -6.25 -8.56 -6.28
N ASP A 275 -6.22 -8.75 -7.61
CA ASP A 275 -5.75 -10.00 -8.25
C ASP A 275 -4.22 -10.09 -8.33
N GLY A 276 -3.50 -9.11 -7.78
CA GLY A 276 -2.05 -9.04 -7.79
C GLY A 276 -1.43 -8.62 -9.13
N LYS A 277 -2.23 -8.22 -10.12
CA LYS A 277 -1.74 -7.78 -11.43
C LYS A 277 -1.69 -6.26 -11.53
N TRP A 278 -0.79 -5.78 -12.38
CA TRP A 278 -0.64 -4.35 -12.67
C TRP A 278 -1.54 -3.94 -13.82
N TYR A 279 -2.17 -2.78 -13.68
CA TYR A 279 -3.03 -2.13 -14.67
C TYR A 279 -2.64 -0.67 -14.78
N TYR A 280 -2.91 -0.07 -15.94
CA TYR A 280 -2.66 1.35 -16.16
C TYR A 280 -3.97 2.10 -16.37
N PHE A 281 -4.17 3.15 -15.57
CA PHE A 281 -5.33 4.04 -15.62
C PHE A 281 -4.89 5.41 -16.14
N GLU A 282 -5.60 5.95 -17.13
CA GLU A 282 -5.30 7.27 -17.66
C GLU A 282 -5.64 8.37 -16.63
N GLY A 283 -5.34 9.64 -16.92
CA GLY A 283 -5.64 10.75 -16.01
C GLY A 283 -7.14 10.91 -15.70
N SER A 284 -8.01 10.36 -16.55
CA SER A 284 -9.46 10.27 -16.33
C SER A 284 -9.87 9.08 -15.45
N GLY A 285 -8.94 8.21 -15.07
CA GLY A 285 -9.19 6.94 -14.40
C GLY A 285 -9.60 5.80 -15.35
N ALA A 286 -9.75 6.06 -16.64
CA ALA A 286 -10.08 5.02 -17.62
C ALA A 286 -8.93 4.02 -17.75
N MET A 287 -9.21 2.74 -17.55
CA MET A 287 -8.23 1.67 -17.70
C MET A 287 -7.85 1.48 -19.17
N ARG A 288 -6.55 1.46 -19.47
CA ARG A 288 -6.04 1.03 -20.78
C ARG A 288 -6.06 -0.49 -20.89
N SER A 289 -6.35 -1.01 -22.07
CA SER A 289 -6.27 -2.44 -22.37
C SER A 289 -5.94 -2.68 -23.84
N GLY A 290 -5.45 -3.88 -24.13
CA GLY A 290 -5.39 -4.42 -25.48
C GLY A 290 -4.32 -3.82 -26.38
N GLY A 291 -3.06 -3.84 -25.96
CA GLY A 291 -1.95 -3.54 -26.86
C GLY A 291 -0.74 -2.86 -26.21
N TRP A 292 0.12 -2.33 -27.07
CA TRP A 292 1.32 -1.59 -26.68
C TRP A 292 0.97 -0.23 -26.08
N MET A 293 1.65 0.10 -24.99
CA MET A 293 1.54 1.38 -24.32
C MET A 293 2.95 1.91 -24.03
N LYS A 294 3.21 3.16 -24.43
CA LYS A 294 4.45 3.85 -24.10
C LYS A 294 4.25 4.73 -22.88
N GLN A 295 5.14 4.62 -21.90
CA GLN A 295 5.22 5.52 -20.75
C GLN A 295 6.67 5.97 -20.57
N GLY A 296 6.91 7.29 -20.70
CA GLY A 296 8.27 7.82 -20.76
C GLY A 296 9.06 7.22 -21.93
N SER A 297 10.23 6.65 -21.64
CA SER A 297 11.07 5.95 -22.63
C SER A 297 10.76 4.46 -22.78
N SER A 298 9.88 3.89 -21.95
CA SER A 298 9.62 2.45 -21.90
C SER A 298 8.30 2.06 -22.58
N TRP A 299 8.30 0.88 -23.19
CA TRP A 299 7.11 0.24 -23.73
C TRP A 299 6.64 -0.89 -22.82
N TYR A 300 5.33 -1.07 -22.77
CA TYR A 300 4.63 -2.08 -22.01
C TYR A 300 3.54 -2.70 -22.88
N TYR A 301 3.13 -3.92 -22.60
CA TYR A 301 2.00 -4.54 -23.29
C TYR A 301 0.89 -4.87 -22.30
N LEU A 302 -0.31 -4.33 -22.55
CA LEU A 302 -1.50 -4.63 -21.76
C LEU A 302 -2.33 -5.67 -22.50
N SER A 303 -2.72 -6.74 -21.80
CA SER A 303 -3.59 -7.78 -22.36
C SER A 303 -4.98 -7.21 -22.69
N GLY A 304 -5.84 -8.02 -23.33
CA GLY A 304 -7.24 -7.64 -23.55
C GLY A 304 -8.01 -7.35 -22.26
N SER A 305 -7.59 -7.92 -21.11
CA SER A 305 -8.18 -7.62 -19.80
C SER A 305 -7.61 -6.35 -19.16
N GLY A 306 -6.60 -5.72 -19.78
CA GLY A 306 -5.88 -4.57 -19.22
C GLY A 306 -4.66 -4.95 -18.37
N ALA A 307 -4.51 -6.23 -18.01
CA ALA A 307 -3.39 -6.66 -17.17
C ALA A 307 -2.07 -6.52 -17.94
N MET A 308 -1.09 -5.90 -17.29
CA MET A 308 0.29 -5.80 -17.79
C MET A 308 0.86 -7.19 -18.00
N GLN A 309 1.37 -7.44 -19.20
CA GLN A 309 2.10 -8.67 -19.52
C GLN A 309 3.56 -8.53 -19.09
N THR A 310 4.13 -9.65 -18.67
CA THR A 310 5.55 -9.80 -18.38
C THR A 310 6.06 -11.10 -19.02
N GLY A 311 7.38 -11.24 -19.14
CA GLY A 311 8.03 -12.36 -19.81
C GLY A 311 7.90 -12.32 -21.35
N TRP A 312 7.88 -13.50 -21.96
CA TRP A 312 7.82 -13.66 -23.41
C TRP A 312 6.45 -13.29 -23.98
N LEU A 313 6.45 -12.43 -25.00
CA LEU A 313 5.27 -12.05 -25.76
C LEU A 313 5.48 -12.36 -27.25
N SER A 314 4.58 -13.14 -27.85
CA SER A 314 4.52 -13.33 -29.31
C SER A 314 3.43 -12.45 -29.90
N LYS A 315 3.82 -11.53 -30.80
CA LYS A 315 2.88 -10.60 -31.44
C LYS A 315 3.31 -10.29 -32.86
N GLY A 316 2.40 -10.48 -33.82
CA GLY A 316 2.65 -10.15 -35.23
C GLY A 316 3.82 -10.92 -35.85
N GLY A 317 4.03 -12.17 -35.45
CA GLY A 317 5.14 -13.01 -35.92
C GLY A 317 6.50 -12.71 -35.30
N SER A 318 6.59 -11.72 -34.40
CA SER A 318 7.81 -11.39 -33.66
C SER A 318 7.68 -11.76 -32.18
N TRP A 319 8.81 -12.09 -31.57
CA TRP A 319 8.91 -12.29 -30.12
C TRP A 319 9.47 -11.04 -29.45
N TYR A 320 8.98 -10.75 -28.26
CA TYR A 320 9.40 -9.64 -27.41
C TYR A 320 9.64 -10.17 -26.01
N TRP A 321 10.52 -9.52 -25.26
CA TRP A 321 10.73 -9.80 -23.85
C TRP A 321 10.28 -8.59 -23.03
N LEU A 322 9.33 -8.82 -22.13
CA LEU A 322 8.87 -7.86 -21.15
C LEU A 322 9.49 -8.25 -19.80
N ASP A 323 10.21 -7.33 -19.17
CA ASP A 323 10.89 -7.59 -17.91
C ASP A 323 9.91 -8.16 -16.85
N PRO A 324 10.21 -9.30 -16.19
CA PRO A 324 9.33 -9.93 -15.22
C PRO A 324 8.91 -9.04 -14.04
N GLU A 325 9.78 -8.12 -13.63
CA GLU A 325 9.55 -7.29 -12.45
C GLU A 325 8.83 -5.98 -12.81
N SER A 326 9.32 -5.29 -13.83
CA SER A 326 8.85 -3.96 -14.22
C SER A 326 7.86 -3.97 -15.37
N GLY A 327 7.78 -5.05 -16.17
CA GLY A 327 6.98 -5.13 -17.40
C GLY A 327 7.53 -4.34 -18.59
N ARG A 328 8.72 -3.73 -18.44
CA ARG A 328 9.35 -2.94 -19.50
C ARG A 328 9.80 -3.86 -20.63
N MET A 329 9.45 -3.49 -21.86
CA MET A 329 9.95 -4.16 -23.06
C MET A 329 11.45 -3.95 -23.21
N ALA A 330 12.18 -5.05 -23.36
CA ALA A 330 13.61 -5.04 -23.60
C ALA A 330 13.95 -4.50 -24.99
N THR A 331 15.10 -3.82 -25.05
CA THR A 331 15.81 -3.46 -26.29
C THR A 331 17.30 -3.72 -26.04
N GLY A 332 18.04 -4.07 -27.09
CA GLY A 332 19.41 -4.56 -26.96
C GLY A 332 19.50 -5.95 -26.34
N TRP A 333 20.62 -6.24 -25.67
CA TRP A 333 20.83 -7.50 -24.98
C TRP A 333 19.99 -7.59 -23.71
N ALA A 334 19.29 -8.70 -23.53
CA ALA A 334 18.63 -9.04 -22.28
C ALA A 334 18.75 -10.53 -21.99
N LYS A 335 18.89 -10.85 -20.70
CA LYS A 335 18.88 -12.21 -20.20
C LYS A 335 17.45 -12.58 -19.81
N ALA A 336 16.89 -13.60 -20.44
CA ALA A 336 15.54 -14.05 -20.12
C ALA A 336 15.53 -14.96 -18.89
N SER A 337 14.33 -15.34 -18.43
CA SER A 337 14.15 -16.18 -17.24
C SER A 337 14.73 -17.59 -17.37
N ASP A 338 15.03 -18.04 -18.59
CA ASP A 338 15.71 -19.31 -18.85
C ASP A 338 17.25 -19.22 -18.67
N GLY A 339 17.76 -18.05 -18.29
CA GLY A 339 19.18 -17.79 -18.10
C GLY A 339 19.97 -17.58 -19.39
N LYS A 340 19.32 -17.50 -20.55
CA LYS A 340 19.99 -17.28 -21.84
C LYS A 340 19.91 -15.82 -22.27
N TRP A 341 20.89 -15.40 -23.06
CA TRP A 341 20.95 -14.07 -23.65
C TRP A 341 20.24 -14.03 -25.00
N TYR A 342 19.50 -12.96 -25.21
CA TYR A 342 18.78 -12.66 -26.44
C TYR A 342 19.02 -11.21 -26.83
N TYR A 343 18.90 -10.91 -28.12
CA TYR A 343 19.02 -9.55 -28.63
C TYR A 343 17.68 -9.06 -29.21
N PHE A 344 17.23 -7.92 -28.72
CA PHE A 344 16.01 -7.26 -29.15
C PHE A 344 16.36 -5.97 -29.90
N GLU A 345 15.79 -5.77 -31.08
CA GLU A 345 16.01 -4.55 -31.86
C GLU A 345 15.41 -3.32 -31.17
N GLY A 346 15.60 -2.12 -31.73
CA GLY A 346 15.02 -0.89 -31.16
C GLY A 346 13.49 -0.89 -31.13
N SER A 347 12.84 -1.72 -31.94
CA SER A 347 11.40 -1.99 -31.93
C SER A 347 10.97 -2.97 -30.83
N GLY A 348 11.93 -3.62 -30.16
CA GLY A 348 11.71 -4.73 -29.23
C GLY A 348 11.59 -6.10 -29.88
N ALA A 349 11.59 -6.20 -31.20
CA ALA A 349 11.53 -7.49 -31.88
C ALA A 349 12.82 -8.28 -31.67
N MET A 350 12.70 -9.53 -31.23
CA MET A 350 13.82 -10.44 -31.00
C MET A 350 14.45 -10.86 -32.33
N ARG A 351 15.78 -10.74 -32.44
CA ARG A 351 16.53 -11.36 -33.54
C ARG A 351 16.71 -12.86 -33.28
N SER A 352 16.65 -13.66 -34.35
CA SER A 352 16.94 -15.09 -34.30
C SER A 352 17.52 -15.60 -35.59
N GLY A 353 18.16 -16.77 -35.53
CA GLY A 353 18.48 -17.57 -36.70
C GLY A 353 19.66 -17.07 -37.54
N GLY A 354 20.76 -16.61 -36.92
CA GLY A 354 21.97 -16.30 -37.67
C GLY A 354 22.98 -15.41 -36.96
N TRP A 355 23.98 -15.00 -37.75
CA TRP A 355 25.02 -14.08 -37.35
C TRP A 355 24.47 -12.66 -37.18
N MET A 356 24.94 -11.98 -36.15
CA MET A 356 24.60 -10.61 -35.82
C MET A 356 25.88 -9.88 -35.41
N LYS A 357 26.13 -8.73 -36.05
CA LYS A 357 27.23 -7.85 -35.69
C LYS A 357 26.74 -6.77 -34.74
N GLN A 358 27.44 -6.57 -33.63
CA GLN A 358 27.22 -5.44 -32.73
C GLN A 358 28.59 -4.82 -32.39
N GLY A 359 28.76 -3.54 -32.73
CA GLY A 359 30.07 -2.90 -32.64
C GLY A 359 31.11 -3.61 -33.52
N SER A 360 32.25 -3.98 -32.92
CA SER A 360 33.31 -4.74 -33.58
C SER A 360 33.11 -6.26 -33.55
N SER A 361 32.17 -6.77 -32.75
CA SER A 361 32.03 -8.19 -32.45
C SER A 361 30.88 -8.84 -33.22
N TRP A 362 31.07 -10.11 -33.56
CA TRP A 362 30.03 -10.97 -34.13
C TRP A 362 29.50 -11.93 -33.07
N TYR A 363 28.19 -12.19 -33.13
CA TYR A 363 27.47 -13.12 -32.26
C TYR A 363 26.61 -14.01 -33.12
N TYR A 364 26.32 -15.23 -32.67
CA TYR A 364 25.40 -16.12 -33.36
C TYR A 364 24.16 -16.37 -32.50
N LEU A 365 22.98 -16.05 -33.04
CA LEU A 365 21.69 -16.32 -32.41
C LEU A 365 21.09 -17.59 -33.03
N SER A 366 20.72 -18.55 -32.19
CA SER A 366 20.08 -19.78 -32.63
C SER A 366 18.72 -19.51 -33.27
N GLY A 367 18.07 -20.54 -33.85
CA GLY A 367 16.70 -20.43 -34.35
C GLY A 367 15.68 -19.99 -33.29
N SER A 368 15.95 -20.26 -32.01
CA SER A 368 15.12 -19.78 -30.89
C SER A 368 15.45 -18.35 -30.45
N GLY A 369 16.47 -17.72 -31.04
CA GLY A 369 16.99 -16.40 -30.66
C GLY A 369 18.06 -16.43 -29.57
N ALA A 370 18.30 -17.59 -28.93
CA ALA A 370 19.28 -17.68 -27.86
C ALA A 370 20.70 -17.52 -28.40
N MET A 371 21.48 -16.63 -27.79
CA MET A 371 22.89 -16.44 -28.07
C MET A 371 23.64 -17.76 -27.85
N GLN A 372 24.43 -18.17 -28.83
CA GLN A 372 25.33 -19.31 -28.71
C GLN A 372 26.65 -18.87 -28.08
N THR A 373 27.25 -19.77 -27.31
CA THR A 373 28.60 -19.66 -26.75
C THR A 373 29.36 -20.97 -26.99
N GLY A 374 30.68 -20.94 -26.89
CA GLY A 374 31.56 -22.07 -27.18
C GLY A 374 31.64 -22.41 -28.68
N TRP A 375 31.87 -23.69 -28.97
CA TRP A 375 32.03 -24.19 -30.32
C TRP A 375 30.73 -24.15 -31.14
N LEU A 376 30.81 -23.54 -32.32
CA LEU A 376 29.71 -23.49 -33.30
C LEU A 376 30.19 -24.08 -34.62
N SER A 377 29.46 -25.08 -35.14
CA SER A 377 29.64 -25.58 -36.51
C SER A 377 28.60 -24.96 -37.44
N LYS A 378 29.03 -24.25 -38.47
CA LYS A 378 28.14 -23.61 -39.44
C LYS A 378 28.77 -23.55 -40.83
N GLY A 379 28.04 -24.05 -41.83
CA GLY A 379 28.48 -23.97 -43.23
C GLY A 379 29.77 -24.75 -43.53
N GLY A 380 30.05 -25.83 -42.79
CA GLY A 380 31.28 -26.62 -42.95
C GLY A 380 32.50 -26.07 -42.19
N SER A 381 32.38 -24.90 -41.56
CA SER A 381 33.43 -24.30 -40.73
C SER A 381 33.08 -24.38 -39.25
N TRP A 382 34.12 -24.41 -38.42
CA TRP A 382 34.00 -24.26 -36.96
C TRP A 382 34.34 -22.84 -36.55
N TYR A 383 33.64 -22.35 -35.54
CA TYR A 383 33.82 -21.03 -34.94
C TYR A 383 33.88 -21.20 -33.42
N TRP A 384 34.59 -20.31 -32.76
CA TRP A 384 34.58 -20.21 -31.31
C TRP A 384 33.89 -18.92 -30.89
N LEU A 385 32.87 -19.06 -30.05
CA LEU A 385 32.18 -17.95 -29.42
C LEU A 385 32.60 -17.93 -27.96
N ASP A 386 33.11 -16.81 -27.49
CA ASP A 386 33.58 -16.64 -26.13
C ASP A 386 32.51 -17.12 -25.11
N PRO A 387 32.84 -18.01 -24.16
CA PRO A 387 31.87 -18.57 -23.21
C PRO A 387 31.14 -17.54 -22.36
N ASP A 388 31.77 -16.41 -22.05
CA ASP A 388 31.22 -15.39 -21.15
C ASP A 388 30.44 -14.31 -21.91
N SER A 389 31.01 -13.79 -22.99
CA SER A 389 30.45 -12.68 -23.77
C SER A 389 29.69 -13.13 -25.01
N GLY A 390 29.93 -14.33 -25.52
CA GLY A 390 29.40 -14.83 -26.80
C GLY A 390 30.03 -14.20 -28.04
N ALA A 391 31.06 -13.37 -27.89
CA ALA A 391 31.76 -12.75 -29.00
C ALA A 391 32.55 -13.80 -29.80
N MET A 392 32.40 -13.79 -31.12
CA MET A 392 33.14 -14.66 -32.03
C MET A 392 34.62 -14.31 -32.03
N ALA A 393 35.46 -15.31 -31.79
CA ALA A 393 36.91 -15.16 -31.81
C ALA A 393 37.46 -14.95 -33.23
N THR A 394 38.55 -14.20 -33.30
CA THR A 394 39.42 -14.02 -34.46
C THR A 394 40.86 -14.00 -33.99
N GLY A 395 41.78 -14.59 -34.74
CA GLY A 395 43.16 -14.78 -34.34
C GLY A 395 43.35 -16.00 -33.43
N TRP A 396 44.39 -15.96 -32.61
CA TRP A 396 44.70 -17.02 -31.65
C TRP A 396 43.76 -16.95 -30.44
N GLU A 397 43.16 -18.08 -30.10
CA GLU A 397 42.26 -18.20 -28.96
C GLU A 397 42.46 -19.55 -28.26
N LYS A 398 42.39 -19.53 -26.93
CA LYS A 398 42.52 -20.74 -26.11
C LYS A 398 41.12 -21.20 -25.71
N ALA A 399 40.68 -22.31 -26.29
CA ALA A 399 39.35 -22.83 -26.00
C ALA A 399 39.28 -23.43 -24.59
N SER A 400 38.06 -23.76 -24.14
CA SER A 400 37.80 -24.32 -22.81
C SER A 400 38.47 -25.67 -22.54
N ASP A 401 38.93 -26.37 -23.58
CA ASP A 401 39.70 -27.61 -23.46
C ASP A 401 41.21 -27.38 -23.20
N GLY A 402 41.61 -26.11 -23.07
CA GLY A 402 42.99 -25.71 -22.79
C GLY A 402 43.91 -25.71 -24.01
N LYS A 403 43.39 -25.93 -25.23
CA LYS A 403 44.19 -25.94 -26.46
C LYS A 403 44.05 -24.63 -27.23
N TRP A 404 45.10 -24.30 -27.97
CA TRP A 404 45.13 -23.12 -28.83
C TRP A 404 44.60 -23.43 -30.22
N TYR A 405 43.81 -22.50 -30.75
CA TYR A 405 43.21 -22.55 -32.08
C TYR A 405 43.42 -21.21 -32.77
N TYR A 406 43.43 -21.21 -34.10
CA TYR A 406 43.50 -19.99 -34.88
C TYR A 406 42.25 -19.83 -35.76
N PHE A 407 41.61 -18.68 -35.63
CA PHE A 407 40.42 -18.28 -36.38
C PHE A 407 40.79 -17.16 -37.34
N GLU A 408 40.47 -17.29 -38.62
CA GLU A 408 40.74 -16.21 -39.59
C GLU A 408 39.80 -15.00 -39.37
N GLY A 409 39.95 -13.92 -40.15
CA GLY A 409 39.13 -12.72 -39.97
C GLY A 409 37.61 -12.92 -40.15
N SER A 410 37.20 -14.01 -40.80
CA SER A 410 35.79 -14.43 -40.90
C SER A 410 35.26 -15.15 -39.65
N GLY A 411 36.17 -15.51 -38.73
CA GLY A 411 35.91 -16.38 -37.58
C GLY A 411 36.04 -17.87 -37.88
N ALA A 412 36.31 -18.28 -39.12
CA ALA A 412 36.46 -19.69 -39.44
C ALA A 412 37.79 -20.26 -38.89
N MET A 413 37.69 -21.34 -38.13
CA MET A 413 38.81 -22.08 -37.57
C MET A 413 39.65 -22.70 -38.69
N GLN A 414 40.97 -22.50 -38.62
CA GLN A 414 41.92 -23.17 -39.47
C GLN A 414 42.25 -24.57 -38.91
N SER A 415 42.37 -25.57 -39.79
CA SER A 415 42.75 -26.94 -39.43
C SER A 415 43.50 -27.64 -40.55
N SER A 416 44.17 -28.75 -40.21
CA SER A 416 44.95 -29.59 -41.13
C SER A 416 45.97 -28.83 -41.99
N ARG A 417 46.69 -27.87 -41.40
CA ARG A 417 47.59 -27.01 -42.17
C ARG A 417 48.70 -26.36 -41.36
N TRP A 418 49.78 -26.01 -42.07
CA TRP A 418 50.75 -25.01 -41.61
C TRP A 418 50.12 -23.61 -41.63
N LEU A 419 50.39 -22.84 -40.58
CA LEU A 419 49.99 -21.45 -40.41
C LEU A 419 51.23 -20.59 -40.18
N LYS A 420 51.42 -19.57 -41.02
CA LYS A 420 52.46 -18.56 -40.81
C LYS A 420 51.87 -17.32 -40.14
N GLN A 421 52.48 -16.85 -39.05
CA GLN A 421 52.16 -15.56 -38.42
C GLN A 421 53.47 -14.79 -38.20
N GLY A 422 53.65 -13.69 -38.92
CA GLY A 422 54.93 -12.99 -38.96
C GLY A 422 56.04 -13.90 -39.50
N THR A 423 57.11 -14.07 -38.73
CA THR A 423 58.23 -14.98 -39.04
C THR A 423 58.04 -16.40 -38.53
N ALA A 424 57.06 -16.63 -37.66
CA ALA A 424 56.83 -17.90 -37.01
C ALA A 424 55.90 -18.82 -37.82
N TRP A 425 56.18 -20.13 -37.75
CA TRP A 425 55.34 -21.17 -38.30
C TRP A 425 54.71 -22.00 -37.18
N TYR A 426 53.45 -22.36 -37.37
CA TYR A 426 52.66 -23.19 -36.47
C TYR A 426 51.99 -24.29 -37.29
N TYR A 427 51.61 -25.39 -36.65
CA TYR A 427 50.82 -26.43 -37.31
C TYR A 427 49.52 -26.66 -36.55
N LEU A 428 48.41 -26.62 -37.29
CA LEU A 428 47.07 -26.90 -36.76
C LEU A 428 46.66 -28.30 -37.21
N SER A 429 46.35 -29.15 -36.24
CA SER A 429 45.90 -30.53 -36.48
C SER A 429 44.54 -30.59 -37.19
N GLY A 430 44.06 -31.81 -37.50
CA GLY A 430 42.74 -32.00 -38.09
C GLY A 430 41.58 -31.52 -37.24
N SER A 431 41.74 -31.46 -35.91
CA SER A 431 40.76 -30.85 -35.00
C SER A 431 40.92 -29.33 -34.90
N GLY A 432 41.93 -28.74 -35.54
CA GLY A 432 42.29 -27.32 -35.45
C GLY A 432 43.22 -26.98 -34.28
N ALA A 433 43.47 -27.91 -33.36
CA ALA A 433 44.34 -27.65 -32.22
C ALA A 433 45.80 -27.48 -32.67
N MET A 434 46.44 -26.41 -32.18
CA MET A 434 47.86 -26.14 -32.34
C MET A 434 48.69 -27.31 -31.81
N GLN A 435 49.63 -27.79 -32.61
CA GLN A 435 50.54 -28.86 -32.21
C GLN A 435 51.74 -28.28 -31.47
N THR A 436 52.20 -29.05 -30.48
CA THR A 436 53.41 -28.81 -29.69
C THR A 436 54.21 -30.12 -29.60
N GLY A 437 55.52 -30.02 -29.37
CA GLY A 437 56.45 -31.15 -29.39
C GLY A 437 56.75 -31.69 -30.80
N TRP A 438 57.18 -32.95 -30.87
CA TRP A 438 57.48 -33.63 -32.12
C TRP A 438 56.21 -33.83 -32.98
N LEU A 439 56.29 -33.39 -34.23
CA LEU A 439 55.24 -33.47 -35.23
C LEU A 439 55.73 -34.18 -36.48
N LEU A 440 55.08 -35.28 -36.86
CA LEU A 440 55.29 -35.93 -38.16
C LEU A 440 54.20 -35.48 -39.15
N THR A 441 54.60 -34.80 -40.21
CA THR A 441 53.68 -34.40 -41.29
C THR A 441 54.42 -34.32 -42.62
N GLY A 442 53.75 -34.66 -43.72
CA GLY A 442 54.37 -34.64 -45.05
C GLY A 442 55.61 -35.54 -45.20
N GLY A 443 55.77 -36.56 -44.34
CA GLY A 443 56.91 -37.48 -44.33
C GLY A 443 58.17 -37.00 -43.60
N ALA A 444 58.13 -35.82 -42.96
CA ALA A 444 59.24 -35.29 -42.18
C ALA A 444 58.82 -34.97 -40.74
N TRP A 445 59.78 -35.06 -39.81
CA TRP A 445 59.60 -34.66 -38.42
C TRP A 445 59.94 -33.18 -38.24
N TYR A 446 59.19 -32.51 -37.38
CA TYR A 446 59.37 -31.11 -37.00
C TYR A 446 59.28 -31.01 -35.48
N TRP A 447 59.96 -30.04 -34.89
CA TRP A 447 59.76 -29.71 -33.48
C TRP A 447 58.94 -28.43 -33.37
N MET A 448 57.81 -28.53 -32.70
CA MET A 448 56.97 -27.41 -32.34
C MET A 448 57.25 -27.06 -30.87
N ASP A 449 57.69 -25.84 -30.60
CA ASP A 449 58.04 -25.41 -29.25
C ASP A 449 56.89 -25.69 -28.24
N PRO A 450 57.14 -26.39 -27.11
CA PRO A 450 56.08 -26.77 -26.18
C PRO A 450 55.29 -25.61 -25.55
N GLU A 451 55.90 -24.43 -25.44
CA GLU A 451 55.28 -23.27 -24.78
C GLU A 451 54.55 -22.37 -25.78
N SER A 452 55.23 -22.01 -26.87
CA SER A 452 54.75 -21.07 -27.87
C SER A 452 54.05 -21.74 -29.06
N GLY A 453 54.33 -23.03 -29.31
CA GLY A 453 53.89 -23.74 -30.51
C GLY A 453 54.61 -23.33 -31.80
N MET A 454 55.65 -22.50 -31.70
CA MET A 454 56.44 -22.08 -32.86
C MET A 454 57.33 -23.22 -33.35
N MET A 455 57.36 -23.45 -34.66
CA MET A 455 58.27 -24.41 -35.27
C MET A 455 59.72 -23.96 -35.05
N ALA A 456 60.53 -24.81 -34.44
CA ALA A 456 61.94 -24.55 -34.23
C ALA A 456 62.76 -24.81 -35.51
N THR A 457 63.92 -24.16 -35.57
CA THR A 457 64.93 -24.33 -36.61
C THR A 457 66.32 -24.31 -35.95
N GLY A 458 67.32 -24.91 -36.60
CA GLY A 458 68.66 -25.07 -36.06
C GLY A 458 68.77 -26.23 -35.08
N TRP A 459 69.78 -26.15 -34.20
CA TRP A 459 70.05 -27.16 -33.18
C TRP A 459 69.00 -27.18 -32.08
N LEU A 460 68.54 -28.38 -31.72
CA LEU A 460 67.58 -28.65 -30.65
C LEU A 460 68.13 -29.72 -29.70
N GLU A 461 68.16 -29.43 -28.40
CA GLU A 461 68.36 -30.45 -27.37
C GLU A 461 67.00 -30.93 -26.84
N ASN A 462 66.73 -32.24 -26.93
CA ASN A 462 65.51 -32.82 -26.38
C ASN A 462 65.81 -34.19 -25.76
N GLY A 463 65.53 -34.34 -24.45
CA GLY A 463 65.71 -35.62 -23.75
C GLY A 463 67.17 -36.10 -23.65
N GLY A 464 68.15 -35.19 -23.69
CA GLY A 464 69.58 -35.50 -23.64
C GLY A 464 70.22 -35.84 -24.98
N SER A 465 69.46 -35.78 -26.08
CA SER A 465 69.95 -35.94 -27.45
C SER A 465 69.88 -34.63 -28.21
N TRP A 466 70.82 -34.43 -29.14
CA TRP A 466 70.83 -33.29 -30.05
C TRP A 466 70.23 -33.67 -31.40
N TYR A 467 69.38 -32.78 -31.92
CA TYR A 467 68.73 -32.88 -33.23
C TYR A 467 69.05 -31.62 -34.02
N TYR A 468 69.00 -31.71 -35.35
CA TYR A 468 69.11 -30.54 -36.22
C TYR A 468 67.87 -30.39 -37.08
N LEU A 469 67.25 -29.21 -37.02
CA LEU A 469 66.07 -28.84 -37.79
C LEU A 469 66.49 -27.86 -38.88
N ASP A 470 66.27 -28.21 -40.14
CA ASP A 470 66.73 -27.42 -41.28
C ASP A 470 66.24 -25.95 -41.19
N PRO A 471 67.12 -24.94 -41.25
CA PRO A 471 66.72 -23.54 -41.11
C PRO A 471 65.74 -23.01 -42.16
N SER A 472 65.66 -23.66 -43.32
CA SER A 472 64.79 -23.20 -44.42
C SER A 472 63.38 -23.82 -44.35
N SER A 473 63.27 -25.06 -43.88
CA SER A 473 62.05 -25.86 -43.92
C SER A 473 61.55 -26.30 -42.54
N GLY A 474 62.42 -26.35 -41.53
CA GLY A 474 62.15 -26.88 -40.19
C GLY A 474 62.19 -28.41 -40.09
N ALA A 475 62.45 -29.12 -41.20
CA ALA A 475 62.48 -30.57 -41.21
C ALA A 475 63.71 -31.10 -40.43
N MET A 476 63.49 -32.09 -39.60
CA MET A 476 64.54 -32.78 -38.85
C MET A 476 65.45 -33.56 -39.80
N ALA A 477 66.75 -33.37 -39.67
CA ALA A 477 67.76 -34.11 -40.41
C ALA A 477 67.81 -35.58 -39.94
N THR A 478 67.96 -36.50 -40.89
CA THR A 478 68.30 -37.91 -40.66
C THR A 478 69.45 -38.30 -41.60
N GLY A 479 70.23 -39.31 -41.23
CA GLY A 479 71.41 -39.70 -42.00
C GLY A 479 72.54 -38.68 -41.91
N THR A 480 73.25 -38.41 -43.00
CA THR A 480 74.37 -37.45 -43.01
C THR A 480 73.89 -36.05 -43.40
N ALA A 481 74.25 -35.01 -42.63
CA ALA A 481 74.08 -33.61 -43.01
C ALA A 481 75.34 -32.77 -42.73
N VAL A 482 75.54 -31.70 -43.51
CA VAL A 482 76.63 -30.73 -43.31
C VAL A 482 76.04 -29.45 -42.74
N ILE A 483 76.51 -29.05 -41.56
CA ILE A 483 75.98 -27.93 -40.78
C ILE A 483 77.16 -27.02 -40.43
N ASP A 484 77.13 -25.78 -40.92
CA ASP A 484 78.20 -24.78 -40.73
C ASP A 484 79.61 -25.30 -41.11
N GLY A 485 79.69 -26.21 -42.08
CA GLY A 485 80.94 -26.79 -42.59
C GLY A 485 81.36 -28.11 -41.92
N THR A 486 80.69 -28.54 -40.84
CA THR A 486 80.98 -29.81 -40.16
C THR A 486 79.98 -30.89 -40.58
N ARG A 487 80.47 -32.12 -40.79
CA ARG A 487 79.64 -33.27 -41.16
C ARG A 487 79.14 -33.99 -39.91
N TYR A 488 77.82 -34.05 -39.75
CA TYR A 488 77.13 -34.74 -38.67
C TYR A 488 76.39 -35.98 -39.18
N ILE A 489 76.32 -37.02 -38.34
CA ILE A 489 75.58 -38.24 -38.61
C ILE A 489 74.43 -38.35 -37.59
N PHE A 490 73.20 -38.35 -38.10
CA PHE A 490 71.96 -38.54 -37.36
C PHE A 490 71.41 -39.94 -37.63
N ASP A 491 70.93 -40.62 -36.59
CA ASP A 491 70.27 -41.92 -36.74
C ASP A 491 68.84 -41.79 -37.32
N ASP A 492 68.14 -42.92 -37.47
CA ASP A 492 66.77 -42.96 -37.99
C ASP A 492 65.75 -42.23 -37.09
N SER A 493 66.08 -42.00 -35.82
CA SER A 493 65.29 -41.18 -34.90
C SER A 493 65.62 -39.69 -35.00
N GLY A 494 66.68 -39.33 -35.74
CA GLY A 494 67.19 -37.97 -35.90
C GLY A 494 68.15 -37.53 -34.80
N ALA A 495 68.54 -38.41 -33.88
CA ALA A 495 69.49 -38.08 -32.82
C ALA A 495 70.92 -38.06 -33.39
N CYS A 496 71.68 -37.02 -33.06
CA CYS A 496 73.08 -36.87 -33.46
C CYS A 496 73.92 -37.97 -32.79
N ALA A 497 74.42 -38.90 -33.60
CA ALA A 497 75.16 -40.07 -33.13
C ALA A 497 76.69 -39.84 -33.14
N ASP A 498 77.18 -39.03 -34.09
CA ASP A 498 78.62 -38.76 -34.25
C ASP A 498 78.84 -37.49 -35.10
N PHE A 499 80.04 -36.90 -35.02
CA PHE A 499 80.49 -35.84 -35.93
C PHE A 499 81.90 -36.12 -36.43
N VAL A 500 82.15 -35.80 -37.70
CA VAL A 500 83.47 -35.95 -38.32
C VAL A 500 84.01 -34.55 -38.59
N ASP A 501 85.01 -34.14 -37.80
CA ASP A 501 85.88 -33.01 -38.18
C ASP A 501 86.74 -33.48 -39.36
N GLU A 502 86.64 -32.78 -40.49
CA GLU A 502 87.60 -32.92 -41.59
C GLU A 502 88.88 -32.12 -41.33
#